data_AF-A0A534XCI7-F1
#
_entry.id   AF-A0A534XCI7-F1
#
_cell.length_a   1.000
_cell.length_b   1.000
_cell.length_c   1.000
_cell.angle_alpha   90.00
_cell.angle_beta   90.00
_cell.angle_gamma   90.00
#
_symmetry.space_group_name_H-M   'P 1'
#
loop_
_entity.id
_entity.type
_entity.pdbx_description
1 polymer ?
#
loop_
_entity_poly.entity_id
_entity_poly.type
_entity_poly.pdbx_seq_one_letter_code
_entity_poly.pdbx_strand_id
1 'polypeptide(L)'
;MVLAHPHRAAQRPRALLEPSMAKLFASDDAVSVTQEGQLLHGGWGYAEEFPISRYVDAQVLSIFEGVKPILGLKVVARGFLGGGGATLTPAGAVRGRVGAGVRIGC
;
A
#
# COMPACT_ATOMS: atom_id res chain seq x y z
N MET A 1 -14.70 12.87 -1.87
CA MET A 1 -15.80 11.87 -1.94
C MET A 1 -15.60 10.77 -0.90
N VAL A 2 -15.50 11.14 0.38
CA VAL A 2 -15.82 10.30 1.54
C VAL A 2 -16.57 11.23 2.49
N LEU A 3 -17.90 11.26 2.38
CA LEU A 3 -18.74 11.83 3.45
C LEU A 3 -19.18 10.65 4.32
N ALA A 4 -18.28 10.20 5.20
CA ALA A 4 -18.60 9.24 6.24
C ALA A 4 -18.94 10.02 7.52
N HIS A 5 -20.21 9.92 7.93
CA HIS A 5 -20.72 10.50 9.18
C HIS A 5 -19.90 10.04 10.41
N PRO A 6 -19.60 10.95 11.36
CA PRO A 6 -18.60 10.73 12.42
C PRO A 6 -19.01 9.80 13.59
N HIS A 7 -20.06 8.98 13.46
CA HIS A 7 -20.60 8.21 14.61
C HIS A 7 -20.63 6.68 14.44
N ARG A 8 -20.22 6.12 13.29
CA ARG A 8 -20.22 4.65 13.07
C ARG A 8 -18.90 4.04 12.62
N ALA A 9 -17.87 4.84 12.32
CA ALA A 9 -16.59 4.37 11.79
C ALA A 9 -15.53 4.06 12.86
N ALA A 10 -15.93 3.77 14.11
CA ALA A 10 -15.07 3.09 15.09
C ALA A 10 -14.87 1.60 14.72
N GLN A 11 -14.69 1.31 13.43
CA GLN A 11 -14.76 -0.03 12.86
C GLN A 11 -13.36 -0.63 12.77
N ARG A 12 -13.07 -1.48 13.78
CA ARG A 12 -12.07 -2.55 13.82
C ARG A 12 -10.68 -2.16 13.26
N PRO A 13 -9.64 -2.04 14.11
CA PRO A 13 -8.28 -1.75 13.65
C PRO A 13 -7.74 -2.74 12.59
N ARG A 14 -8.33 -3.95 12.49
CA ARG A 14 -8.04 -4.92 11.43
C ARG A 14 -8.57 -4.57 10.05
N ALA A 15 -9.72 -3.88 9.94
CA ALA A 15 -10.33 -3.56 8.64
C ALA A 15 -9.53 -2.51 7.84
N LEU A 16 -8.66 -1.75 8.51
CA LEU A 16 -7.81 -0.73 7.88
C LEU A 16 -6.36 -1.22 7.64
N LEU A 17 -5.98 -2.39 8.18
CA LEU A 17 -4.64 -2.95 8.04
C LEU A 17 -4.34 -3.36 6.60
N GLU A 18 -5.22 -4.18 6.01
CA GLU A 18 -5.09 -4.71 4.65
C GLU A 18 -4.99 -3.61 3.58
N PRO A 19 -5.90 -2.61 3.51
CA PRO A 19 -5.79 -1.55 2.51
C PRO A 19 -4.58 -0.64 2.73
N SER A 20 -4.18 -0.42 3.99
CA SER A 20 -3.01 0.40 4.31
C SER A 20 -1.71 -0.29 3.88
N MET A 21 -1.58 -1.59 4.11
CA MET A 21 -0.43 -2.37 3.66
C MET A 21 -0.35 -2.42 2.13
N ALA A 22 -1.49 -2.63 1.45
CA ALA A 22 -1.54 -2.62 -0.01
C ALA A 22 -1.09 -1.28 -0.60
N LYS A 23 -1.53 -0.16 -0.02
CA LYS A 23 -1.11 1.17 -0.45
C LYS A 23 0.39 1.41 -0.22
N LEU A 24 0.92 1.06 0.95
CA LEU A 24 2.35 1.21 1.25
C LEU A 24 3.22 0.46 0.25
N PHE A 25 2.83 -0.77 -0.09
CA PHE A 25 3.53 -1.62 -1.04
C PHE A 25 3.47 -1.05 -2.46
N ALA A 26 2.27 -0.75 -2.96
CA ALA A 26 2.10 -0.24 -4.32
C ALA A 26 2.82 1.10 -4.55
N SER A 27 2.78 2.01 -3.56
CA SER A 27 3.50 3.29 -3.65
C SER A 27 5.02 3.13 -3.58
N ASP A 28 5.55 2.07 -2.97
CA ASP A 28 7.00 1.79 -2.95
C ASP A 28 7.46 1.25 -4.30
N ASP A 29 6.76 0.25 -4.80
CA ASP A 29 7.05 -0.39 -6.08
C ASP A 29 6.98 0.61 -7.23
N ALA A 30 5.95 1.45 -7.26
CA ALA A 30 5.81 2.51 -8.26
C ALA A 30 6.99 3.50 -8.25
N VAL A 31 7.59 3.79 -7.10
CA VAL A 31 8.75 4.67 -7.03
C VAL A 31 10.03 3.95 -7.47
N SER A 32 10.23 2.70 -7.06
CA SER A 32 11.40 1.91 -7.48
C SER A 32 11.44 1.74 -9.00
N VAL A 33 10.32 1.29 -9.59
CA VAL A 33 10.24 1.01 -11.04
C VAL A 33 10.45 2.26 -11.88
N THR A 34 9.92 3.41 -11.43
CA THR A 34 10.07 4.66 -12.18
C THR A 34 11.49 5.23 -12.09
N GLN A 35 12.16 5.08 -10.94
CA GLN A 35 13.57 5.45 -10.78
C GLN A 35 14.50 4.54 -11.60
N GLU A 36 14.28 3.23 -11.55
CA GLU A 36 15.03 2.25 -12.36
C GLU A 36 14.81 2.50 -13.86
N GLY A 37 13.56 2.76 -14.26
CA GLY A 37 13.22 3.12 -15.63
C GLY A 37 13.95 4.39 -16.10
N GLN A 38 14.05 5.41 -15.25
CA GLN A 38 14.81 6.62 -15.56
C GLN A 38 16.30 6.32 -15.73
N LEU A 39 16.87 5.48 -14.88
CA LEU A 39 18.28 5.10 -14.95
C LEU A 39 18.60 4.32 -16.23
N LEU A 40 17.69 3.44 -16.68
CA LEU A 40 17.81 2.70 -17.93
C LEU A 40 17.87 3.61 -19.17
N HIS A 41 17.19 4.76 -19.13
CA HIS A 41 17.22 5.75 -20.21
C HIS A 41 18.46 6.66 -20.14
N GLY A 42 19.26 6.59 -19.06
CA GLY A 42 20.43 7.42 -18.86
C GLY A 42 20.09 8.92 -18.86
N GLY A 43 20.95 9.73 -19.48
CA GLY A 43 20.73 11.19 -19.58
C GLY A 43 19.45 11.58 -20.34
N TRP A 44 18.99 10.73 -21.27
CA TRP A 44 17.75 10.95 -22.02
C TRP A 44 16.50 10.75 -21.15
N GLY A 45 16.60 10.09 -20.00
CA GLY A 45 15.50 9.93 -19.06
C GLY A 45 15.02 11.25 -18.45
N TYR A 46 15.84 12.29 -18.50
CA TYR A 46 15.48 13.64 -18.04
C TYR A 46 14.91 14.54 -19.14
N ALA A 47 14.92 14.10 -20.41
CA ALA A 47 14.35 14.86 -21.50
C ALA A 47 12.83 14.71 -21.51
N GLU A 48 12.10 15.84 -21.58
CA GLU A 48 10.63 15.86 -21.58
C GLU A 48 10.00 15.17 -22.81
N GLU A 49 10.80 14.88 -23.83
CA GLU A 49 10.41 14.17 -25.04
C GLU A 49 10.06 12.70 -24.76
N PHE A 50 10.64 12.11 -23.71
CA PHE A 50 10.35 10.73 -23.32
C PHE A 50 9.33 10.69 -22.19
N PRO A 51 8.35 9.77 -22.25
CA PRO A 51 7.30 9.65 -21.23
C PRO A 51 7.86 9.26 -19.86
N ILE A 52 9.08 8.70 -19.79
CA ILE A 52 9.73 8.31 -18.54
C ILE A 52 9.95 9.49 -17.59
N SER A 53 10.23 10.67 -18.14
CA SER A 53 10.41 11.90 -17.36
C SER A 53 9.15 12.27 -16.56
N ARG A 54 7.97 11.90 -17.06
CA ARG A 54 6.67 12.09 -16.39
C ARG A 54 6.35 11.00 -15.38
N TYR A 55 6.84 9.78 -15.58
CA TYR A 55 6.55 8.69 -14.65
C TYR A 55 7.21 8.86 -13.29
N VAL A 56 8.23 9.72 -13.17
CA VAL A 56 8.83 10.13 -11.87
C VAL A 56 7.83 10.81 -10.93
N ASP A 57 6.71 11.33 -11.46
CA ASP A 57 5.63 11.89 -10.66
C ASP A 57 4.99 10.85 -9.72
N ALA A 58 5.28 9.55 -9.90
CA ALA A 58 4.90 8.48 -8.98
C ALA A 58 5.32 8.71 -7.51
N GLN A 59 6.31 9.57 -7.25
CA GLN A 59 6.68 9.98 -5.89
C GLN A 59 5.51 10.59 -5.10
N VAL A 60 4.54 11.20 -5.79
CA VAL A 60 3.37 11.80 -5.15
C VAL A 60 2.46 10.76 -4.48
N LEU A 61 2.51 9.50 -4.92
CA LEU A 61 1.76 8.38 -4.34
C LEU A 61 2.17 8.09 -2.89
N SER A 62 3.36 8.52 -2.48
CA SER A 62 3.86 8.39 -1.11
C SER A 62 3.25 9.42 -0.14
N ILE A 63 2.61 10.47 -0.66
CA ILE A 63 2.10 11.61 0.10
C ILE A 63 0.56 11.61 0.15
N PHE A 64 -0.11 11.35 -0.96
CA PHE A 64 -1.57 11.45 -1.05
C PHE A 64 -2.32 10.48 -0.14
N GLU A 65 -3.48 10.91 0.39
CA GLU A 65 -4.42 10.12 1.22
C GLU A 65 -3.78 9.52 2.50
N GLY A 66 -2.57 9.93 2.86
CA GLY A 66 -1.82 9.44 4.02
C GLY A 66 -0.34 9.22 3.69
N VAL A 67 0.53 10.03 4.30
CA VAL A 67 1.97 9.95 4.06
C VAL A 67 2.51 8.59 4.51
N LYS A 68 3.39 7.99 3.71
CA LYS A 68 3.95 6.65 3.90
C LYS A 68 4.43 6.36 5.35
N PRO A 69 5.20 7.25 6.04
CA PRO A 69 5.61 7.02 7.42
C PRO A 69 4.44 7.04 8.41
N ILE A 70 3.44 7.87 8.15
CA ILE A 70 2.26 8.02 9.01
C ILE A 70 1.36 6.79 8.89
N LEU A 71 1.15 6.28 7.68
CA LEU A 71 0.36 5.07 7.47
C LEU A 71 1.02 3.85 8.14
N GLY A 72 2.34 3.71 7.98
CA GLY A 72 3.13 2.66 8.63
C GLY A 72 3.09 2.73 10.16
N LEU A 73 3.31 3.91 10.74
CA LEU A 73 3.36 4.06 12.19
C LEU A 73 1.97 4.10 12.85
N LYS A 74 1.00 4.82 12.28
CA LYS A 74 -0.30 5.01 12.93
C LYS A 74 -1.30 3.91 12.63
N VAL A 75 -1.27 3.30 11.45
CA VAL A 75 -2.27 2.28 11.08
C VAL A 75 -1.68 0.89 11.22
N VAL A 76 -0.54 0.64 10.58
CA VAL A 76 0.06 -0.70 10.56
C VAL A 76 0.64 -1.06 11.93
N ALA A 77 1.53 -0.23 12.50
CA ALA A 77 2.11 -0.53 13.81
C ALA A 77 1.08 -0.57 14.94
N ARG A 78 0.07 0.32 14.94
CA ARG A 78 -1.04 0.22 15.92
C ARG A 78 -1.94 -0.99 15.68
N GLY A 79 -2.16 -1.39 14.43
CA GLY A 79 -2.92 -2.60 14.10
C GLY A 79 -2.26 -3.86 14.66
N PHE A 80 -0.93 -3.92 14.63
CA PHE A 80 -0.14 -4.99 15.24
C PHE A 80 -0.02 -4.89 16.77
N LEU A 81 0.19 -3.69 17.32
CA LEU A 81 0.41 -3.49 18.76
C LEU A 81 -0.89 -3.48 19.58
N GLY A 82 -2.00 -2.99 19.01
CA GLY A 82 -3.31 -2.91 19.67
C GLY A 82 -4.07 -4.24 19.70
N GLY A 83 -3.61 -5.25 18.98
CA GLY A 83 -4.05 -6.64 19.10
C GLY A 83 -2.93 -7.48 19.68
N GLY A 84 -2.73 -7.44 20.99
CA GLY A 84 -1.58 -8.01 21.67
C GLY A 84 -1.17 -9.41 21.17
N GLY A 85 0.13 -9.56 20.88
CA GLY A 85 0.83 -10.84 20.98
C GLY A 85 0.42 -11.98 20.05
N ALA A 86 -0.29 -11.76 18.96
CA ALA A 86 -0.60 -12.83 18.00
C ALA A 86 0.49 -12.93 16.93
N THR A 87 1.51 -13.72 17.25
CA THR A 87 2.41 -14.48 16.37
C THR A 87 2.79 -13.82 15.04
N LEU A 88 4.04 -13.39 14.98
CA LEU A 88 4.79 -13.19 13.75
C LEU A 88 4.95 -14.54 13.04
N THR A 89 3.93 -14.96 12.29
CA THR A 89 4.11 -15.89 11.17
C THR A 89 4.33 -15.05 9.92
N PRO A 90 5.55 -15.04 9.35
CA PRO A 90 5.76 -14.45 8.04
C PRO A 90 4.95 -15.28 7.04
N ALA A 91 4.28 -14.62 6.10
CA ALA A 91 3.74 -15.19 4.87
C ALA A 91 3.18 -16.63 4.93
N GLY A 92 1.84 -16.76 4.95
CA GLY A 92 1.18 -18.02 4.59
C GLY A 92 0.44 -18.74 5.72
N ALA A 93 -0.64 -18.13 6.21
CA ALA A 93 -1.69 -18.88 6.89
C ALA A 93 -3.06 -18.36 6.42
N VAL A 94 -3.38 -18.66 5.16
CA VAL A 94 -4.77 -18.78 4.69
C VAL A 94 -5.42 -19.97 5.42
N ARG A 95 -5.57 -19.88 6.74
CA ARG A 95 -6.29 -20.89 7.52
C ARG A 95 -7.77 -20.55 7.47
N GLY A 96 -8.38 -21.03 6.39
CA GLY A 96 -9.79 -21.35 6.16
C GLY A 96 -10.86 -20.70 7.04
N ARG A 97 -11.65 -19.83 6.41
CA ARG A 97 -13.09 -20.13 6.24
C ARG A 97 -13.46 -19.98 4.77
N VAL A 98 -13.57 -21.14 4.12
CA VAL A 98 -14.37 -21.33 2.93
C VAL A 98 -15.83 -21.02 3.29
N GLY A 99 -16.45 -20.13 2.52
CA GLY A 99 -17.88 -19.79 2.56
C GLY A 99 -18.08 -18.36 2.07
N ALA A 100 -18.35 -18.06 0.80
CA ALA A 100 -18.81 -18.89 -0.29
C ALA A 100 -18.25 -18.36 -1.64
N GLY A 101 -17.91 -19.28 -2.55
CA GLY A 101 -18.18 -19.06 -3.97
C GLY A 101 -17.09 -18.56 -4.92
N VAL A 102 -15.78 -18.59 -4.60
CA VAL A 102 -14.75 -18.31 -5.63
C VAL A 102 -13.64 -19.37 -5.56
N ARG A 103 -13.66 -20.28 -6.54
CA ARG A 103 -12.52 -21.13 -6.89
C ARG A 103 -11.65 -20.35 -7.86
N ILE A 104 -10.39 -20.13 -7.52
CA ILE A 104 -9.37 -19.88 -8.53
C ILE A 104 -8.34 -20.99 -8.35
N GLY A 105 -8.42 -21.96 -9.24
CA GLY A 105 -7.47 -23.06 -9.36
C GLY A 105 -6.22 -22.62 -10.11
N CYS A 106 -5.16 -23.38 -9.89
CA CYS A 106 -4.59 -24.16 -10.98
C CYS A 106 -5.25 -25.55 -10.96
#